data_AF-A0A961K411-F1
#
_entry.id   AF-A0A961K411-F1
#
_cell.length_a   1.000
_cell.length_b   1.000
_cell.length_c   1.000
_cell.angle_alpha   90.00
_cell.angle_beta   90.00
_cell.angle_gamma   90.00
#
_symmetry.space_group_name_H-M   'P 1'
#
loop_
_entity.id
_entity.type
_entity.pdbx_description
1 polymer ?
#
loop_
_entity_poly.entity_id
_entity_poly.type
_entity_poly.pdbx_seq_one_letter_code
_entity_poly.pdbx_strand_id
1 'polypeptide(L)' 'IFITAFPERLLTGERPEPAFVINKPYTEEQVRSAVSQAMFFSSTETLTA' A
#
# COMPACT_ATOMS: atom_id res chain seq x y z
N ILE A 1 -3.60 -0.45 -2.49
CA ILE A 1 -2.64 0.68 -2.36
C ILE A 1 -3.45 1.96 -2.17
N PHE A 2 -3.14 2.74 -1.13
CA PHE A 2 -3.77 4.03 -0.85
C PHE A 2 -2.76 5.17 -1.01
N ILE A 3 -3.19 6.33 -1.52
CA ILE A 3 -2.34 7.51 -1.66
C ILE A 3 -2.97 8.67 -0.87
N THR A 4 -2.27 9.22 0.12
CA THR A 4 -2.82 10.28 1.00
C THR A 4 -1.77 11.29 1.45
N ALA A 5 -2.18 12.53 1.72
CA ALA A 5 -1.32 13.52 2.41
C ALA A 5 -1.38 13.39 3.95
N PHE A 6 -2.28 12.56 4.48
CA PHE A 6 -2.54 12.42 5.92
C PHE A 6 -2.49 10.95 6.33
N PRO A 7 -1.30 10.31 6.33
CA PRO A 7 -1.16 8.88 6.67
C PRO A 7 -1.60 8.57 8.11
N GLU A 8 -1.46 9.55 9.01
CA GLU A 8 -1.80 9.47 10.44
C GLU A 8 -3.28 9.14 10.70
N ARG A 9 -4.16 9.44 9.73
CA ARG A 9 -5.59 9.12 9.80
C ARG A 9 -5.92 7.68 9.39
N LEU A 10 -4.96 6.97 8.80
CA LEU A 10 -5.08 5.60 8.31
C LEU A 10 -4.26 4.59 9.13
N LEU A 11 -3.53 5.06 10.15
CA LEU A 11 -2.67 4.29 11.05
C LEU A 11 -3.16 4.39 12.51
N THR A 12 -4.46 4.20 12.71
CA THR A 12 -5.14 4.33 13.99
C THR A 12 -5.19 3.01 14.79
N GLY A 13 -4.92 1.86 14.17
CA GLY A 13 -4.97 0.53 14.78
C GLY A 13 -6.38 0.00 15.12
N GLU A 14 -7.41 0.84 15.08
CA GLU A 14 -8.79 0.51 15.50
C GLU A 14 -9.66 -0.08 14.37
N ARG A 15 -9.19 -0.07 13.12
CA ARG A 15 -9.96 -0.39 11.92
C ARG A 15 -9.08 -1.16 10.94
N PRO A 16 -9.64 -1.91 9.98
CA PRO A 16 -8.86 -2.50 8.90
C PRO A 16 -8.07 -1.41 8.16
N GLU A 17 -6.75 -1.50 8.20
CA GLU A 17 -5.86 -0.51 7.58
C GLU A 17 -5.40 -0.97 6.19
N PRO A 18 -5.11 -0.04 5.26
CA PRO A 18 -4.57 -0.41 3.97
C PRO A 18 -3.17 -1.03 4.14
N ALA A 19 -2.94 -2.20 3.54
CA ALA A 19 -1.63 -2.86 3.56
C ALA A 19 -0.50 -2.05 2.88
N PHE A 20 -0.85 -1.11 1.99
CA PHE A 20 0.11 -0.25 1.29
C PHE A 20 -0.40 1.19 1.26
N VAL A 21 0.38 2.13 1.79
CA VAL A 21 0.10 3.58 1.79
C VAL A 21 1.29 4.35 1.20
N ILE A 22 1.02 5.28 0.29
CA ILE A 22 2.00 6.21 -0.30
C ILE A 22 1.64 7.63 0.15
N ASN A 23 2.57 8.33 0.78
CA ASN A 23 2.31 9.70 1.22
C ASN A 23 2.44 10.70 0.06
N LYS A 24 1.70 11.82 0.13
CA LYS A 24 1.94 12.97 -0.74
C LYS A 24 2.89 13.97 -0.07
N PRO A 25 3.77 14.65 -0.83
CA PRO A 25 4.04 14.42 -2.26
C PRO A 25 4.91 13.17 -2.48
N TYR A 26 4.69 12.46 -3.59
CA TYR A 26 5.43 11.26 -3.97
C TYR A 26 6.15 11.43 -5.31
N THR A 27 7.13 10.56 -5.54
CA THR A 27 7.76 10.38 -6.85
C THR A 27 7.10 9.24 -7.63
N GLU A 28 7.27 9.24 -8.96
CA GLU A 28 6.77 8.16 -9.80
C GLU A 28 7.39 6.79 -9.43
N GLU A 29 8.67 6.80 -9.03
CA GLU A 29 9.40 5.61 -8.60
C GLU A 29 8.77 4.97 -7.35
N GLN A 30 8.35 5.78 -6.38
CA GLN A 30 7.67 5.28 -5.18
C GLN A 30 6.35 4.59 -5.52
N VAL A 31 5.58 5.14 -6.47
CA VAL A 31 4.34 4.53 -6.95
C VAL A 31 4.62 3.22 -7.67
N ARG A 32 5.61 3.20 -8.57
CA ARG A 32 5.99 2.01 -9.34
C ARG A 32 6.46 0.87 -8.42
N SER A 33 7.26 1.18 -7.41
CA SER A 33 7.74 0.19 -6.43
C SER A 33 6.61 -0.39 -5.59
N ALA A 34 5.70 0.45 -5.09
CA ALA A 34 4.54 -0.01 -4.30
C ALA A 34 3.60 -0.90 -5.13
N VAL A 35 3.38 -0.58 -6.40
CA VAL A 35 2.60 -1.42 -7.33
C VAL A 35 3.28 -2.75 -7.58
N SER A 36 4.60 -2.76 -7.82
CA SER A 36 5.37 -3.98 -8.00
C SER A 36 5.25 -4.92 -6.79
N GLN A 37 5.40 -4.38 -5.58
CA GLN A 37 5.25 -5.14 -4.33
C GLN A 37 3.83 -5.68 -4.17
N ALA A 38 2.80 -4.85 -4.40
CA ALA A 38 1.41 -5.29 -4.29
C ALA A 38 1.08 -6.42 -5.28
N MET A 39 1.57 -6.34 -6.51
CA MET A 39 1.38 -7.38 -7.52
C MET A 39 2.13 -8.68 -7.16
N PHE A 40 3.34 -8.57 -6.59
CA PHE A 40 4.07 -9.72 -6.06
C PHE A 40 3.24 -10.44 -4.99
N PHE A 41 2.75 -9.72 -3.98
CA PHE A 41 1.95 -10.32 -2.91
C PHE A 41 0.61 -10.88 -3.40
N SER A 42 -0.06 -10.20 -4.34
CA SER A 42 -1.30 -10.70 -4.95
C SER A 42 -1.07 -12.00 -5.74
N SER A 43 0.07 -12.14 -6.42
CA SER A 43 0.42 -13.37 -7.14
C SER A 43 0.78 -14.53 -6.22
N THR A 44 1.27 -14.25 -5.01
CA THR A 44 1.57 -15.27 -3.99
C THR A 44 0.35 -15.69 -3.17
N GLU A 45 -0.70 -14.87 -3.13
CA GLU A 45 -1.97 -15.20 -2.45
C GLU A 45 -2.69 -16.38 -3.15
N THR A 46 -2.51 -16.54 -4.47
CA THR A 46 -2.91 -17.75 -5.21
C THR A 46 -2.03 -18.98 -4.95
N LEU A 47 -0.89 -18.84 -4.27
CA LEU A 47 0.03 -19.95 -3.96
C LEU A 47 -0.26 -20.61 -2.58
N THR A 48 -1.16 -20.01 -1.80
CA THR A 48 -1.71 -20.54 -0.55
C THR A 48 -3.17 -20.91 -0.76
N ALA A 49 -3.46 -21.86 -1.64
CA ALA A 49 -4.77 -22.49 -1.80
C ALA A 49 -4.61 -24.01 -1.83
#